data_AF-A0A3N5R0A6-F1
#
_entry.id   AF-A0A3N5R0A6-F1
#
_cell.length_a   1.000
_cell.length_b   1.000
_cell.length_c   1.000
_cell.angle_alpha   90.00
_cell.angle_beta   90.00
_cell.angle_gamma   90.00
#
_symmetry.space_group_name_H-M   'P 1'
#
loop_
_entity.id
_entity.type
_entity.pdbx_description
1 polymer ?
#
loop_
_entity_poly.entity_id
_entity_poly.type
_entity_poly.pdbx_seq_one_letter_code
_entity_poly.pdbx_strand_id
1 'polypeptide(L)'
;MTFNADLSAARYQPRPQDAPPEVYAERLSVCQTCQNRRANSCRPAAQLCSVLARHPVANCPGVKWPGQESPREQPPAPTPSRAASSAAVAGVAVIIISHNYGRFLEESIESVLGQQLRPAEILVVDDASDDETRDVTDRYLARGVRYRRVEAREVAAARWAGLQATKSPLVVFLDADDVLGPDYLQTGIPLFADPEVGVVTSDLEQFGAISGRLHHPAGNIEATNWVHAGSIARRTALETAAPAFELRPGPWTHHDWLMWRAVHRQGWKFARSPGTYRYRKHPTSVSAGMVRERVSYFQEAGLGFETLTLFLALSGRDREFTRLTEFLRYQTWPKDQIRLVICDTSQNQSFGARLRKCLVNCEYSDWRYYRQSVGPPNLADHDRHDAKTHRNVQVAMPRIYSRAIREAGTEYLWIL
;
A
#
# COMPACT_ATOMS: atom_id res chain seq x y z
N MET A 1 -24.21 -26.11 39.92
CA MET A 1 -23.18 -25.13 40.33
C MET A 1 -22.99 -24.17 39.17
N THR A 2 -23.73 -23.07 39.21
CA THR A 2 -23.64 -21.92 38.31
C THR A 2 -22.64 -20.94 38.91
N PHE A 3 -21.64 -20.49 38.17
CA PHE A 3 -20.85 -19.33 38.54
C PHE A 3 -20.80 -18.33 37.38
N ASN A 4 -21.33 -17.16 37.69
CA ASN A 4 -21.47 -15.98 36.85
C ASN A 4 -20.12 -15.33 36.55
N ALA A 5 -20.05 -14.75 35.36
CA ALA A 5 -19.07 -13.75 34.97
C ALA A 5 -19.36 -12.41 35.64
N ASP A 6 -18.33 -11.75 36.16
CA ASP A 6 -18.38 -10.33 36.53
C ASP A 6 -17.03 -9.69 36.18
N LEU A 7 -16.98 -9.01 35.03
CA LEU A 7 -15.91 -8.09 34.65
C LEU A 7 -16.55 -6.75 34.34
N SER A 8 -16.69 -5.92 35.37
CA SER A 8 -17.10 -4.53 35.27
C SER A 8 -15.99 -3.71 34.60
N ALA A 9 -16.06 -3.56 33.29
CA ALA A 9 -15.32 -2.53 32.56
C ALA A 9 -15.98 -1.16 32.85
N ALA A 10 -15.25 -0.30 33.55
CA ALA A 10 -15.64 1.09 33.79
C ALA A 10 -15.82 1.81 32.43
N ARG A 11 -17.07 2.13 32.09
CA ARG A 11 -17.41 2.96 30.94
C ARG A 11 -17.07 4.42 31.27
N TYR A 12 -16.06 4.97 30.62
CA TYR A 12 -15.82 6.40 30.60
C TYR A 12 -16.99 7.10 29.89
N GLN A 13 -17.78 7.90 30.63
CA GLN A 13 -18.77 8.81 30.06
C GLN A 13 -18.20 10.24 30.09
N PRO A 14 -18.00 10.91 28.94
CA PRO A 14 -17.52 12.28 28.93
C PRO A 14 -18.58 13.23 29.53
N ARG A 15 -18.11 14.21 30.32
CA ARG A 15 -18.97 15.23 30.92
C ARG A 15 -19.35 16.28 29.86
N PRO A 16 -20.51 16.95 29.95
CA PRO A 16 -21.01 17.89 28.94
C PRO A 16 -20.18 19.18 28.71
N GLN A 17 -18.99 19.29 29.32
CA GLN A 17 -18.16 20.50 29.31
C GLN A 17 -16.90 20.36 28.43
N ASP A 18 -16.69 19.17 27.81
CA ASP A 18 -15.56 18.89 26.90
C ASP A 18 -15.96 18.92 25.41
N ALA A 19 -17.08 19.57 25.06
CA ALA A 19 -17.47 19.75 23.66
C ALA A 19 -16.65 20.89 23.01
N PRO A 20 -15.99 20.67 21.85
CA PRO A 20 -15.33 21.75 21.12
C PRO A 20 -16.38 22.75 20.60
N PRO A 21 -16.05 24.06 20.52
CA PRO A 21 -17.00 25.07 20.08
C PRO A 21 -17.44 24.82 18.63
N GLU A 22 -18.76 24.79 18.41
CA GLU A 22 -19.40 24.77 17.10
C GLU A 22 -18.93 25.95 16.26
N VAL A 23 -18.05 25.70 15.30
CA VAL A 23 -17.60 26.72 14.34
C VAL A 23 -17.53 26.10 12.95
N TYR A 24 -18.38 26.63 12.06
CA TYR A 24 -18.61 26.33 10.62
C TYR A 24 -19.61 25.22 10.27
N ALA A 25 -20.90 25.51 10.46
CA ALA A 25 -21.92 25.10 9.51
C ALA A 25 -21.77 25.94 8.22
N GLU A 26 -21.17 25.37 7.17
CA GLU A 26 -21.14 26.01 5.86
C GLU A 26 -22.55 26.12 5.28
N ARG A 27 -23.03 27.35 5.17
CA ARG A 27 -24.17 27.74 4.35
C ARG A 27 -23.84 27.43 2.89
N LEU A 28 -24.57 26.50 2.29
CA LEU A 28 -24.63 26.30 0.85
C LEU A 28 -25.03 27.63 0.16
N SER A 29 -24.08 28.31 -0.49
CA SER A 29 -24.35 29.48 -1.31
C SER A 29 -25.03 29.07 -2.62
N VAL A 30 -26.23 29.60 -2.85
CA VAL A 30 -27.01 29.42 -4.08
C VAL A 30 -26.35 30.22 -5.21
N CYS A 31 -26.03 29.58 -6.33
CA CYS A 31 -25.69 30.29 -7.57
C CYS A 31 -26.94 31.05 -8.07
N GLN A 32 -26.90 32.38 -8.06
CA GLN A 32 -28.07 33.24 -8.30
C GLN A 32 -28.63 33.20 -9.74
N THR A 33 -27.97 32.50 -10.67
CA THR A 33 -28.36 32.47 -12.09
C THR A 33 -29.22 31.27 -12.50
N CYS A 34 -29.32 30.16 -11.73
CA CYS A 34 -30.05 28.98 -12.20
C CYS A 34 -30.99 28.25 -11.21
N GLN A 35 -31.14 28.71 -9.96
CA GLN A 35 -32.17 28.27 -8.98
C GLN A 35 -32.50 26.76 -8.86
N ASN A 36 -31.60 25.81 -9.18
CA ASN A 36 -31.91 24.37 -9.08
C ASN A 36 -31.11 23.67 -7.97
N ARG A 37 -31.79 22.92 -7.09
CA ARG A 37 -31.19 22.13 -6.00
C ARG A 37 -31.13 20.65 -6.40
N ARG A 38 -29.97 20.16 -6.84
CA ARG A 38 -29.47 18.77 -6.68
C ARG A 38 -28.09 18.62 -7.33
N ALA A 39 -27.31 17.69 -6.78
CA ALA A 39 -25.91 17.46 -7.08
C ALA A 39 -25.64 16.92 -8.51
N ASN A 40 -24.42 17.22 -8.98
CA ASN A 40 -23.71 16.72 -10.16
C ASN A 40 -24.12 17.22 -11.55
N SER A 41 -23.10 17.73 -12.25
CA SER A 41 -23.03 18.15 -13.67
C SER A 41 -23.65 19.49 -14.07
N CYS A 42 -22.80 20.52 -14.26
CA CYS A 42 -23.12 21.68 -15.09
C CYS A 42 -21.92 22.04 -15.98
N ARG A 43 -21.97 21.57 -17.23
CA ARG A 43 -21.28 22.06 -18.45
C ARG A 43 -22.35 22.02 -19.55
N PRO A 44 -22.38 22.90 -20.58
CA PRO A 44 -21.22 23.12 -21.43
C PRO A 44 -21.08 24.50 -22.13
N ALA A 45 -19.83 24.90 -22.40
CA ALA A 45 -19.36 25.55 -23.64
C ALA A 45 -17.82 25.60 -23.53
N ALA A 46 -17.02 24.80 -24.22
CA ALA A 46 -16.92 24.68 -25.67
C ALA A 46 -16.69 26.04 -26.35
N GLN A 47 -15.63 26.76 -25.98
CA GLN A 47 -14.86 27.70 -26.83
C GLN A 47 -13.76 28.34 -25.97
N LEU A 48 -12.55 27.76 -25.99
CA LEU A 48 -11.21 28.38 -25.72
C LEU A 48 -10.13 27.32 -25.42
N CYS A 49 -10.19 26.13 -26.03
CA CYS A 49 -9.16 25.09 -25.86
C CYS A 49 -8.62 24.54 -27.20
N SER A 50 -8.45 25.40 -28.21
CA SER A 50 -7.95 24.99 -29.54
C SER A 50 -6.65 25.66 -30.00
N VAL A 51 -5.82 26.22 -29.11
CA VAL A 51 -4.53 26.86 -29.54
C VAL A 51 -3.26 26.35 -28.82
N LEU A 52 -3.30 25.39 -27.90
CA LEU A 52 -2.05 24.89 -27.25
C LEU A 52 -1.83 23.38 -27.27
N ALA A 53 -2.50 22.64 -28.16
CA ALA A 53 -2.22 21.23 -28.39
C ALA A 53 -1.87 21.01 -29.86
N ARG A 54 -0.66 21.43 -30.27
CA ARG A 54 0.08 21.00 -31.47
C ARG A 54 1.43 21.73 -31.50
N HIS A 55 2.39 21.31 -30.68
CA HIS A 55 3.81 21.39 -31.06
C HIS A 55 4.59 20.29 -30.31
N PRO A 56 5.31 19.42 -31.03
CA PRO A 56 6.29 18.54 -30.41
C PRO A 56 7.39 19.40 -29.79
N VAL A 57 7.92 18.97 -28.64
CA VAL A 57 9.11 19.57 -28.01
C VAL A 57 10.29 19.35 -28.96
N ALA A 58 10.44 20.25 -29.92
CA ALA A 58 11.62 20.39 -30.73
C ALA A 58 12.68 21.15 -29.92
N ASN A 59 13.88 20.61 -29.91
CA ASN A 59 15.10 21.22 -29.41
C ASN A 59 15.16 22.72 -29.73
N CYS A 60 15.14 23.58 -28.70
CA CYS A 60 15.65 24.93 -28.81
C CYS A 60 17.17 24.88 -28.57
N PRO A 61 18.01 25.19 -29.57
CA PRO A 61 19.45 25.30 -29.36
C PRO A 61 19.74 26.65 -28.68
N GLY A 62 20.49 26.64 -27.57
CA GLY A 62 21.26 27.82 -27.16
C GLY A 62 20.98 28.49 -25.82
N VAL A 63 20.47 27.79 -24.80
CA VAL A 63 20.51 28.33 -23.41
C VAL A 63 21.20 27.34 -22.48
N LYS A 64 22.49 27.58 -22.20
CA LYS A 64 23.23 26.87 -21.14
C LYS A 64 23.02 27.61 -19.81
N TRP A 65 22.40 26.95 -18.83
CA TRP A 65 22.33 27.42 -17.45
C TRP A 65 23.67 27.17 -16.74
N PRO A 66 24.28 28.16 -16.07
CA PRO A 66 25.50 27.95 -15.32
C PRO A 66 25.19 27.28 -13.97
N GLY A 67 25.81 26.12 -13.71
CA GLY A 67 25.73 25.43 -12.41
C GLY A 67 25.33 23.95 -12.43
N GLN A 68 25.41 23.25 -13.57
CA GLN A 68 25.35 21.79 -13.59
C GLN A 68 26.69 21.19 -13.13
N GLU A 69 26.92 21.19 -11.83
CA GLU A 69 27.73 20.13 -11.22
C GLU A 69 26.78 18.99 -10.90
N SER A 70 27.04 17.84 -11.52
CA SER A 70 26.34 16.60 -11.26
C SER A 70 26.50 16.23 -9.77
N PRO A 71 25.41 15.91 -9.05
CA PRO A 71 25.54 15.25 -7.75
C PRO A 71 26.33 13.95 -7.98
N ARG A 72 27.33 13.68 -7.15
CA ARG A 72 27.95 12.36 -7.08
C ARG A 72 26.85 11.34 -6.85
N GLU A 73 26.53 10.57 -7.89
CA GLU A 73 25.61 9.45 -7.84
C GLU A 73 26.06 8.51 -6.72
N GLN A 74 25.21 8.34 -5.71
CA GLN A 74 25.29 7.14 -4.89
C GLN A 74 25.02 5.95 -5.83
N PRO A 75 25.85 4.90 -5.82
CA PRO A 75 25.58 3.76 -6.69
C PRO A 75 24.20 3.19 -6.34
N PRO A 76 23.34 2.89 -7.33
CA PRO A 76 22.09 2.20 -7.07
C PRO A 76 22.39 0.89 -6.34
N ALA A 77 21.54 0.54 -5.37
CA ALA A 77 21.55 -0.78 -4.76
C ALA A 77 21.54 -1.84 -5.88
N PRO A 78 22.29 -2.94 -5.76
CA PRO A 78 22.49 -3.89 -6.85
C PRO A 78 21.13 -4.41 -7.33
N THR A 79 20.74 -4.02 -8.54
CA THR A 79 19.62 -4.62 -9.25
C THR A 79 19.95 -6.11 -9.40
N PRO A 80 19.15 -7.04 -8.86
CA PRO A 80 19.38 -8.45 -9.13
C PRO A 80 19.38 -8.64 -10.64
N SER A 81 20.49 -9.17 -11.17
CA SER A 81 20.64 -9.51 -12.58
C SER A 81 19.47 -10.39 -13.00
N ARG A 82 18.49 -9.81 -13.69
CA ARG A 82 17.35 -10.50 -14.30
C ARG A 82 17.85 -11.16 -15.59
N ALA A 83 18.72 -12.16 -15.44
CA ALA A 83 19.09 -13.02 -16.53
C ALA A 83 17.81 -13.69 -17.05
N ALA A 84 17.52 -13.48 -18.34
CA ALA A 84 16.46 -14.16 -19.05
C ALA A 84 16.77 -15.66 -19.06
N SER A 85 16.21 -16.40 -18.10
CA SER A 85 16.15 -17.86 -18.16
C SER A 85 15.20 -18.22 -19.29
N SER A 86 15.72 -18.95 -20.28
CA SER A 86 14.92 -19.56 -21.34
C SER A 86 13.82 -20.46 -20.76
N ALA A 87 12.75 -20.59 -21.53
CA ALA A 87 11.49 -21.26 -21.20
C ALA A 87 11.63 -22.79 -21.01
N ALA A 88 12.35 -23.23 -19.98
CA ALA A 88 11.94 -24.44 -19.28
C ALA A 88 10.58 -24.14 -18.65
N VAL A 89 9.60 -25.04 -18.78
CA VAL A 89 8.28 -24.90 -18.13
C VAL A 89 8.54 -24.63 -16.66
N ALA A 90 8.39 -23.37 -16.24
CA ALA A 90 8.75 -22.93 -14.91
C ALA A 90 7.84 -23.67 -13.94
N GLY A 91 8.42 -24.52 -13.08
CA GLY A 91 7.66 -25.26 -12.08
C GLY A 91 6.83 -24.32 -11.21
N VAL A 92 5.57 -24.66 -10.97
CA VAL A 92 4.70 -23.93 -10.06
C VAL A 92 4.48 -24.73 -8.79
N ALA A 93 4.62 -24.07 -7.64
CA ALA A 93 4.18 -24.60 -6.36
C ALA A 93 2.82 -24.01 -6.00
N VAL A 94 1.86 -24.87 -5.65
CA VAL A 94 0.60 -24.44 -5.04
C VAL A 94 0.71 -24.67 -3.54
N ILE A 95 0.66 -23.58 -2.79
CA ILE A 95 0.79 -23.54 -1.34
C ILE A 95 -0.60 -23.27 -0.77
N ILE A 96 -1.21 -24.28 -0.18
CA ILE A 96 -2.54 -24.21 0.41
C ILE A 96 -2.40 -23.78 1.87
N ILE A 97 -2.97 -22.63 2.25
CA ILE A 97 -2.90 -22.10 3.62
C ILE A 97 -4.16 -22.51 4.39
N SER A 98 -4.00 -23.20 5.52
CA SER A 98 -5.11 -23.68 6.35
C SER A 98 -4.92 -23.27 7.81
N HIS A 99 -5.98 -22.78 8.45
CA HIS A 99 -6.09 -22.65 9.90
C HIS A 99 -7.52 -22.98 10.32
N ASN A 100 -7.74 -24.17 10.89
CA ASN A 100 -9.06 -24.66 11.31
C ASN A 100 -10.10 -24.79 10.17
N TYR A 101 -9.63 -25.16 8.98
CA TYR A 101 -10.43 -25.25 7.75
C TYR A 101 -10.42 -26.67 7.14
N GLY A 102 -10.15 -27.71 7.94
CA GLY A 102 -10.05 -29.11 7.50
C GLY A 102 -11.23 -29.57 6.66
N ARG A 103 -12.45 -29.18 7.03
CA ARG A 103 -13.70 -29.49 6.31
C ARG A 103 -13.78 -29.02 4.86
N PHE A 104 -12.96 -28.04 4.46
CA PHE A 104 -12.92 -27.54 3.08
C PHE A 104 -11.66 -27.97 2.32
N LEU A 105 -10.60 -28.28 3.06
CA LEU A 105 -9.27 -28.56 2.53
C LEU A 105 -9.25 -29.68 1.48
N GLU A 106 -10.10 -30.70 1.64
CA GLU A 106 -10.22 -31.80 0.67
C GLU A 106 -10.59 -31.28 -0.73
N GLU A 107 -11.59 -30.40 -0.84
CA GLU A 107 -12.02 -29.85 -2.14
C GLU A 107 -10.92 -28.97 -2.75
N SER A 108 -10.21 -28.19 -1.92
CA SER A 108 -9.07 -27.38 -2.36
C SER A 108 -7.95 -28.26 -2.91
N ILE A 109 -7.53 -29.31 -2.18
CA ILE A 109 -6.48 -30.24 -2.63
C ILE A 109 -6.89 -30.93 -3.94
N GLU A 110 -8.12 -31.45 -4.04
CA GLU A 110 -8.59 -32.10 -5.26
C GLU A 110 -8.64 -31.14 -6.45
N SER A 111 -8.96 -29.87 -6.24
CA SER A 111 -8.92 -28.87 -7.32
C SER A 111 -7.53 -28.66 -7.90
N VAL A 112 -6.50 -28.72 -7.05
CA VAL A 112 -5.09 -28.60 -7.44
C VAL A 112 -4.62 -29.89 -8.11
N LEU A 113 -4.99 -31.05 -7.56
CA LEU A 113 -4.76 -32.36 -8.17
C LEU A 113 -5.62 -32.59 -9.42
N GLY A 114 -6.56 -31.71 -9.73
CA GLY A 114 -7.42 -31.71 -10.91
C GLY A 114 -6.94 -30.79 -12.04
N GLN A 115 -5.88 -30.00 -11.83
CA GLN A 115 -5.37 -29.04 -12.83
C GLN A 115 -4.90 -29.73 -14.10
N GLN A 116 -5.30 -29.21 -15.27
CA GLN A 116 -4.87 -29.71 -16.59
C GLN A 116 -3.35 -29.60 -16.77
N LEU A 117 -2.77 -28.49 -16.29
CA LEU A 117 -1.33 -28.36 -16.11
C LEU A 117 -0.99 -28.69 -14.66
N ARG A 118 -0.35 -29.84 -14.42
CA ARG A 118 -0.01 -30.29 -13.07
C ARG A 118 1.03 -29.36 -12.43
N PRO A 119 0.82 -28.91 -11.18
CA PRO A 119 1.86 -28.19 -10.45
C PRO A 119 3.04 -29.12 -10.14
N ALA A 120 4.23 -28.53 -10.00
CA ALA A 120 5.44 -29.26 -9.63
C ALA A 120 5.44 -29.65 -8.15
N GLU A 121 4.80 -28.82 -7.31
CA GLU A 121 4.70 -29.04 -5.87
C GLU A 121 3.31 -28.65 -5.37
N ILE A 122 2.78 -29.44 -4.45
CA ILE A 122 1.60 -29.10 -3.66
C ILE A 122 2.01 -29.16 -2.20
N LEU A 123 1.83 -28.06 -1.48
CA LEU A 123 2.19 -27.94 -0.07
C LEU A 123 1.01 -27.38 0.71
N VAL A 124 0.50 -28.15 1.67
CA VAL A 124 -0.40 -27.62 2.70
C VAL A 124 0.45 -27.03 3.83
N VAL A 125 0.24 -25.75 4.11
CA VAL A 125 0.77 -25.06 5.28
C VAL A 125 -0.35 -24.92 6.31
N ASP A 126 -0.25 -25.69 7.38
CA ASP A 126 -1.16 -25.63 8.53
C ASP A 126 -0.62 -24.63 9.55
N ASP A 127 -1.34 -23.52 9.73
CA ASP A 127 -0.97 -22.44 10.64
C ASP A 127 -1.63 -22.60 12.01
N ALA A 128 -1.22 -23.62 12.77
CA ALA A 128 -1.71 -23.92 14.11
C ALA A 128 -3.19 -24.35 14.20
N SER A 129 -3.65 -25.24 13.32
CA SER A 129 -5.01 -25.81 13.43
C SER A 129 -5.12 -26.77 14.61
N ASP A 130 -6.30 -26.81 15.22
CA ASP A 130 -6.73 -27.74 16.27
C ASP A 130 -7.84 -28.70 15.77
N ASP A 131 -8.09 -28.71 14.45
CA ASP A 131 -9.12 -29.50 13.77
C ASP A 131 -8.53 -30.66 12.93
N GLU A 132 -9.34 -31.25 12.05
CA GLU A 132 -8.98 -32.37 11.18
C GLU A 132 -8.01 -32.02 10.02
N THR A 133 -7.46 -30.80 9.95
CA THR A 133 -6.58 -30.34 8.85
C THR A 133 -5.41 -31.28 8.57
N ARG A 134 -4.77 -31.79 9.64
CA ARG A 134 -3.66 -32.75 9.53
C ARG A 134 -4.14 -34.08 8.94
N ASP A 135 -5.20 -34.65 9.50
CA ASP A 135 -5.78 -35.94 9.09
C ASP A 135 -6.23 -35.89 7.62
N VAL A 136 -6.86 -34.80 7.20
CA VAL A 136 -7.25 -34.57 5.81
C VAL A 136 -6.03 -34.58 4.91
N THR A 137 -4.96 -33.86 5.27
CA THR A 137 -3.73 -33.80 4.44
C THR A 137 -3.02 -35.15 4.36
N ASP A 138 -2.98 -35.91 5.46
CA ASP A 138 -2.28 -37.20 5.52
C ASP A 138 -2.82 -38.21 4.49
N ARG A 139 -4.12 -38.15 4.16
CA ARG A 139 -4.75 -38.96 3.10
C ARG A 139 -4.18 -38.69 1.69
N TYR A 140 -3.53 -37.55 1.49
CA TYR A 140 -3.01 -37.10 0.20
C TYR A 140 -1.49 -37.22 0.04
N LEU A 141 -0.76 -37.64 1.08
CA LEU A 141 0.70 -37.76 1.02
C LEU A 141 1.16 -38.69 -0.12
N ALA A 142 0.47 -39.81 -0.32
CA ALA A 142 0.76 -40.77 -1.38
C ALA A 142 0.52 -40.20 -2.80
N ARG A 143 -0.25 -39.10 -2.91
CA ARG A 143 -0.51 -38.38 -4.16
C ARG A 143 0.43 -37.17 -4.36
N GLY A 144 1.50 -37.08 -3.56
CA GLY A 144 2.53 -36.06 -3.69
C GLY A 144 2.23 -34.72 -3.00
N VAL A 145 1.17 -34.65 -2.19
CA VAL A 145 0.90 -33.48 -1.35
C VAL A 145 1.83 -33.50 -0.15
N ARG A 146 2.49 -32.37 0.13
CA ARG A 146 3.34 -32.20 1.32
C ARG A 146 2.58 -31.46 2.41
N TYR A 147 2.95 -31.69 3.66
CA TYR A 147 2.42 -30.98 4.82
C TYR A 147 3.54 -30.24 5.55
N ARG A 148 3.26 -29.01 6.00
CA ARG A 148 4.12 -28.24 6.89
C ARG A 148 3.25 -27.54 7.94
N ARG A 149 3.53 -27.78 9.22
CA ARG A 149 2.92 -27.00 10.30
C ARG A 149 3.78 -25.79 10.64
N VAL A 150 3.13 -24.67 10.93
CA VAL A 150 3.72 -23.48 11.57
C VAL A 150 2.82 -23.01 12.71
N GLU A 151 3.38 -22.23 13.63
CA GLU A 151 2.67 -21.68 14.78
C GLU A 151 2.61 -20.14 14.70
N ALA A 152 2.30 -19.61 13.52
CA ALA A 152 2.36 -18.17 13.26
C ALA A 152 1.06 -17.46 13.68
N ARG A 153 -0.09 -18.13 13.54
CA ARG A 153 -1.44 -17.59 13.74
C ARG A 153 -1.65 -16.30 12.94
N GLU A 154 -1.06 -16.25 11.77
CA GLU A 154 -1.11 -15.12 10.87
C GLU A 154 -0.81 -15.56 9.43
N VAL A 155 -1.76 -15.27 8.53
CA VAL A 155 -1.80 -15.78 7.15
C VAL A 155 -0.58 -15.37 6.31
N ALA A 156 -0.06 -14.15 6.47
CA ALA A 156 1.11 -13.69 5.72
C ALA A 156 2.38 -14.43 6.18
N ALA A 157 2.58 -14.64 7.48
CA ALA A 157 3.66 -15.50 7.95
C ALA A 157 3.53 -16.96 7.49
N ALA A 158 2.31 -17.51 7.44
CA ALA A 158 2.08 -18.84 6.88
C ALA A 158 2.45 -18.92 5.38
N ARG A 159 2.04 -17.91 4.59
CA ARG A 159 2.43 -17.78 3.17
C ARG A 159 3.94 -17.70 3.01
N TRP A 160 4.63 -16.91 3.83
CA TRP A 160 6.08 -16.80 3.81
C TRP A 160 6.77 -18.12 4.16
N ALA A 161 6.31 -18.81 5.21
CA ALA A 161 6.85 -20.11 5.58
C ALA A 161 6.65 -21.17 4.48
N GLY A 162 5.52 -21.11 3.77
CA GLY A 162 5.27 -21.90 2.58
C GLY A 162 6.24 -21.58 1.44
N LEU A 163 6.42 -20.30 1.13
CA LEU A 163 7.34 -19.84 0.09
C LEU A 163 8.76 -20.35 0.35
N GLN A 164 9.24 -20.27 1.59
CA GLN A 164 10.55 -20.75 2.01
C GLN A 164 10.72 -22.29 1.91
N ALA A 165 9.62 -23.04 1.84
CA ALA A 165 9.62 -24.50 1.78
C ALA A 165 9.62 -25.08 0.34
N THR A 166 9.58 -24.23 -0.68
CA THR A 166 9.64 -24.60 -2.10
C THR A 166 10.76 -23.84 -2.81
N LYS A 167 11.27 -24.37 -3.93
CA LYS A 167 12.20 -23.67 -4.82
C LYS A 167 11.55 -23.33 -6.17
N SER A 168 10.26 -23.57 -6.32
CA SER A 168 9.54 -23.33 -7.55
C SER A 168 9.63 -21.84 -7.96
N PRO A 169 9.91 -21.54 -9.24
CA PRO A 169 9.99 -20.17 -9.75
C PRO A 169 8.65 -19.45 -9.79
N LEU A 170 7.54 -20.19 -9.86
CA LEU A 170 6.18 -19.67 -9.76
C LEU A 170 5.48 -20.24 -8.52
N VAL A 171 4.62 -19.44 -7.91
CA VAL A 171 3.92 -19.78 -6.66
C VAL A 171 2.46 -19.33 -6.74
N VAL A 172 1.56 -20.13 -6.18
CA VAL A 172 0.16 -19.76 -5.91
C VAL A 172 -0.10 -19.97 -4.43
N PHE A 173 -0.65 -18.96 -3.75
CA PHE A 173 -1.19 -19.12 -2.40
C PHE A 173 -2.68 -19.38 -2.49
N LEU A 174 -3.13 -20.60 -2.19
CA LEU A 174 -4.54 -20.97 -2.21
C LEU A 174 -5.07 -21.02 -0.77
N ASP A 175 -6.15 -20.31 -0.47
CA ASP A 175 -6.81 -20.43 0.83
C ASP A 175 -7.56 -21.78 0.90
N ALA A 176 -7.55 -22.45 2.05
CA ALA A 176 -8.04 -23.84 2.20
C ALA A 176 -9.55 -24.05 2.01
N ASP A 177 -10.33 -22.98 1.84
CA ASP A 177 -11.73 -23.03 1.42
C ASP A 177 -11.95 -22.77 -0.06
N ASP A 178 -10.94 -22.31 -0.78
CA ASP A 178 -11.05 -21.91 -2.18
C ASP A 178 -10.62 -23.02 -3.15
N VAL A 179 -10.99 -22.85 -4.42
CA VAL A 179 -10.85 -23.87 -5.46
C VAL A 179 -10.28 -23.24 -6.72
N LEU A 180 -9.30 -23.90 -7.34
CA LEU A 180 -8.81 -23.50 -8.65
C LEU A 180 -9.67 -24.11 -9.77
N GLY A 181 -10.06 -23.31 -10.76
CA GLY A 181 -10.63 -23.82 -12.00
C GLY A 181 -9.64 -24.75 -12.71
N PRO A 182 -10.09 -25.78 -13.45
CA PRO A 182 -9.22 -26.84 -13.97
C PRO A 182 -8.12 -26.35 -14.93
N ASP A 183 -8.33 -25.21 -15.58
CA ASP A 183 -7.43 -24.57 -16.54
C ASP A 183 -6.63 -23.40 -15.93
N TYR A 184 -6.74 -23.15 -14.62
CA TYR A 184 -6.17 -21.97 -13.95
C TYR A 184 -4.66 -21.83 -14.18
N LEU A 185 -3.91 -22.91 -13.92
CA LEU A 185 -2.46 -22.93 -14.13
C LEU A 185 -2.09 -22.92 -15.62
N GLN A 186 -2.83 -23.66 -16.45
CA GLN A 186 -2.55 -23.78 -17.89
C GLN A 186 -2.69 -22.44 -18.62
N THR A 187 -3.69 -21.65 -18.25
CA THR A 187 -3.96 -20.34 -18.87
C THR A 187 -3.10 -19.22 -18.29
N GLY A 188 -2.75 -19.30 -17.00
CA GLY A 188 -1.98 -18.25 -16.32
C GLY A 188 -0.46 -18.33 -16.53
N ILE A 189 0.13 -19.53 -16.49
CA ILE A 189 1.60 -19.71 -16.58
C ILE A 189 2.22 -19.11 -17.86
N PRO A 190 1.63 -19.27 -19.06
CA PRO A 190 2.19 -18.70 -20.29
C PRO A 190 2.40 -17.18 -20.24
N LEU A 191 1.66 -16.44 -19.42
CA LEU A 191 1.78 -14.98 -19.31
C LEU A 191 3.10 -14.53 -18.63
N PHE A 192 3.82 -15.44 -17.97
CA PHE A 192 5.16 -15.17 -17.42
C PHE A 192 6.29 -15.25 -18.45
N ALA A 193 5.96 -15.54 -19.72
CA ALA A 193 6.89 -15.40 -20.84
C ALA A 193 7.41 -13.96 -20.98
N ASP A 194 6.61 -12.97 -20.56
CA ASP A 194 7.12 -11.62 -20.31
C ASP A 194 7.89 -11.59 -18.97
N PRO A 195 9.21 -11.33 -18.98
CA PRO A 195 10.04 -11.30 -17.76
C PRO A 195 9.70 -10.13 -16.83
N GLU A 196 8.94 -9.13 -17.30
CA GLU A 196 8.47 -8.01 -16.49
C GLU A 196 7.20 -8.36 -15.69
N VAL A 197 6.47 -9.41 -16.09
CA VAL A 197 5.30 -9.91 -15.36
C VAL A 197 5.76 -10.61 -14.08
N GLY A 198 5.29 -10.07 -12.95
CA GLY A 198 5.53 -10.60 -11.61
C GLY A 198 4.32 -11.29 -11.01
N VAL A 199 3.10 -10.91 -11.42
CA VAL A 199 1.84 -11.50 -10.92
C VAL A 199 0.86 -11.67 -12.06
N VAL A 200 0.14 -12.80 -12.07
CA VAL A 200 -0.96 -13.10 -12.98
C VAL A 200 -2.20 -13.37 -12.13
N THR A 201 -3.16 -12.46 -12.18
CA THR A 201 -4.46 -12.57 -11.49
C THR A 201 -5.54 -13.08 -12.43
N SER A 202 -6.73 -13.35 -11.92
CA SER A 202 -7.90 -13.69 -12.73
C SER A 202 -9.18 -13.02 -12.24
N ASP A 203 -10.28 -13.35 -12.90
CA ASP A 203 -11.61 -13.11 -12.33
C ASP A 203 -11.91 -14.12 -11.22
N LEU A 204 -12.85 -13.73 -10.36
CA LEU A 204 -13.32 -14.53 -9.25
C LEU A 204 -14.72 -15.06 -9.55
N GLU A 205 -14.97 -16.31 -9.20
CA GLU A 205 -16.31 -16.89 -9.12
C GLU A 205 -16.62 -17.22 -7.66
N GLN A 206 -17.61 -16.53 -7.09
CA GLN A 206 -18.12 -16.86 -5.77
C GLN A 206 -18.98 -18.12 -5.82
N PHE A 207 -18.82 -18.98 -4.82
CA PHE A 207 -19.65 -20.16 -4.63
C PHE A 207 -19.84 -20.49 -3.14
N GLY A 208 -20.73 -21.44 -2.83
CA GLY A 208 -21.12 -21.78 -1.45
C GLY A 208 -22.39 -21.03 -1.03
N ALA A 209 -22.34 -20.27 0.06
CA ALA A 209 -23.49 -19.52 0.58
C ALA A 209 -23.89 -18.33 -0.33
N ILE A 210 -22.99 -17.88 -1.20
CA ILE A 210 -23.23 -16.84 -2.20
C ILE A 210 -22.66 -17.35 -3.52
N SER A 211 -23.39 -17.16 -4.61
CA SER A 211 -22.91 -17.42 -5.96
C SER A 211 -22.88 -16.16 -6.80
N GLY A 212 -21.92 -16.06 -7.70
CA GLY A 212 -21.83 -14.94 -8.64
C GLY A 212 -20.42 -14.72 -9.15
N ARG A 213 -20.30 -14.08 -10.31
CA ARG A 213 -18.99 -13.72 -10.86
C ARG A 213 -18.61 -12.31 -10.40
N LEU A 214 -17.42 -12.17 -9.84
CA LEU A 214 -16.83 -10.89 -9.50
C LEU A 214 -15.74 -10.54 -10.50
N HIS A 215 -15.97 -9.46 -11.24
CA HIS A 215 -14.96 -8.85 -12.09
C HIS A 215 -14.39 -7.64 -11.36
N HIS A 216 -13.13 -7.74 -10.95
CA HIS A 216 -12.39 -6.61 -10.39
C HIS A 216 -11.58 -5.95 -11.52
N PRO A 217 -12.06 -4.85 -12.13
CA PRO A 217 -11.34 -4.21 -13.22
C PRO A 217 -9.95 -3.81 -12.75
N ALA A 218 -8.95 -4.00 -13.62
CA ALA A 218 -7.60 -3.54 -13.33
C ALA A 218 -7.64 -2.02 -13.05
N GLY A 219 -6.97 -1.62 -11.98
CA GLY A 219 -6.98 -0.24 -11.52
C GLY A 219 -5.69 0.12 -10.81
N ASN A 220 -5.69 1.29 -10.17
CA ASN A 220 -4.59 1.67 -9.30
C ASN A 220 -4.58 0.72 -8.08
N ILE A 221 -3.56 -0.15 -7.99
CA ILE A 221 -3.41 -1.08 -6.87
C ILE A 221 -3.24 -0.35 -5.53
N GLU A 222 -2.83 0.92 -5.53
CA GLU A 222 -2.78 1.73 -4.31
C GLU A 222 -4.17 2.19 -3.84
N ALA A 223 -5.21 2.07 -4.68
CA ALA A 223 -6.57 2.55 -4.41
C ALA A 223 -7.61 1.43 -4.30
N THR A 224 -7.41 0.29 -4.98
CA THR A 224 -8.36 -0.83 -4.93
C THR A 224 -7.65 -2.19 -4.87
N ASN A 225 -8.19 -3.11 -4.08
CA ASN A 225 -7.74 -4.50 -4.03
C ASN A 225 -8.36 -5.31 -5.18
N TRP A 226 -7.78 -5.25 -6.37
CA TRP A 226 -8.28 -5.96 -7.56
C TRP A 226 -7.51 -7.26 -7.88
N VAL A 227 -6.50 -7.60 -7.07
CA VAL A 227 -5.64 -8.78 -7.22
C VAL A 227 -5.90 -9.71 -6.05
N HIS A 228 -6.48 -10.87 -6.31
CA HIS A 228 -6.85 -11.79 -5.23
C HIS A 228 -5.63 -12.60 -4.73
N ALA A 229 -5.68 -13.05 -3.47
CA ALA A 229 -4.62 -13.85 -2.82
C ALA A 229 -4.14 -15.05 -3.66
N GLY A 230 -5.08 -15.70 -4.34
CA GLY A 230 -4.87 -16.83 -5.25
C GLY A 230 -4.12 -16.58 -6.55
N SER A 231 -3.63 -15.37 -6.80
CA SER A 231 -2.91 -15.04 -8.04
C SER A 231 -1.61 -15.84 -8.16
N ILE A 232 -1.23 -16.19 -9.39
CA ILE A 232 0.08 -16.79 -9.66
C ILE A 232 1.12 -15.68 -9.54
N ALA A 233 2.20 -15.92 -8.82
CA ALA A 233 3.27 -14.95 -8.63
C ALA A 233 4.64 -15.55 -8.95
N ARG A 234 5.51 -14.73 -9.54
CA ARG A 234 6.92 -15.04 -9.69
C ARG A 234 7.57 -14.99 -8.31
N ARG A 235 8.32 -16.03 -7.96
CA ARG A 235 9.05 -16.13 -6.69
C ARG A 235 9.86 -14.88 -6.40
N THR A 236 10.66 -14.44 -7.36
CA THR A 236 11.53 -13.26 -7.19
C THR A 236 10.73 -11.99 -6.97
N ALA A 237 9.49 -11.90 -7.48
CA ALA A 237 8.60 -10.79 -7.18
C ALA A 237 8.13 -10.84 -5.72
N LEU A 238 7.70 -12.00 -5.22
CA LEU A 238 7.34 -12.19 -3.81
C LEU A 238 8.52 -11.90 -2.86
N GLU A 239 9.73 -12.31 -3.21
CA GLU A 239 10.93 -12.06 -2.40
C GLU A 239 11.24 -10.57 -2.25
N THR A 240 10.93 -9.73 -3.27
CA THR A 240 11.04 -8.26 -3.13
C THR A 240 9.99 -7.65 -2.19
N ALA A 241 8.93 -8.40 -1.86
CA ALA A 241 7.89 -8.02 -0.92
C ALA A 241 8.06 -8.69 0.46
N ALA A 242 9.22 -9.28 0.77
CA ALA A 242 9.48 -9.98 2.04
C ALA A 242 9.02 -9.23 3.30
N PRO A 243 9.27 -7.90 3.47
CA PRO A 243 8.83 -7.17 4.65
C PRO A 243 7.30 -7.17 4.85
N ALA A 244 6.51 -7.26 3.77
CA ALA A 244 5.05 -7.28 3.87
C ALA A 244 4.53 -8.55 4.57
N PHE A 245 5.29 -9.65 4.57
CA PHE A 245 4.92 -10.89 5.25
C PHE A 245 5.25 -10.90 6.75
N GLU A 246 6.06 -9.95 7.21
CA GLU A 246 6.39 -9.78 8.63
C GLU A 246 5.35 -8.93 9.37
N LEU A 247 4.50 -8.21 8.62
CA LEU A 247 3.46 -7.36 9.17
C LEU A 247 2.36 -8.19 9.86
N ARG A 248 1.85 -7.65 10.97
CA ARG A 248 0.75 -8.22 11.76
C ARG A 248 -0.39 -7.19 11.92
N PRO A 249 -1.10 -6.84 10.83
CA PRO A 249 -2.10 -5.78 10.77
C PRO A 249 -3.46 -6.10 11.41
N GLY A 250 -3.61 -7.29 12.01
CA GLY A 250 -4.87 -7.72 12.62
C GLY A 250 -5.89 -8.20 11.58
N PRO A 251 -7.07 -8.65 12.02
CA PRO A 251 -8.00 -9.44 11.20
C PRO A 251 -8.71 -8.65 10.09
N TRP A 252 -8.63 -7.31 10.12
CA TRP A 252 -9.42 -6.43 9.24
C TRP A 252 -8.62 -5.83 8.09
N THR A 253 -7.35 -6.22 7.95
CA THR A 253 -6.50 -5.77 6.86
C THR A 253 -6.38 -6.84 5.78
N HIS A 254 -6.42 -6.42 4.53
CA HIS A 254 -6.18 -7.28 3.38
C HIS A 254 -4.69 -7.53 3.23
N HIS A 255 -4.22 -8.64 3.79
CA HIS A 255 -2.83 -9.08 3.71
C HIS A 255 -2.33 -9.30 2.28
N ASP A 256 -3.20 -9.87 1.44
CA ASP A 256 -2.94 -10.01 0.01
C ASP A 256 -2.72 -8.65 -0.64
N TRP A 257 -3.52 -7.65 -0.28
CA TRP A 257 -3.37 -6.31 -0.83
C TRP A 257 -2.05 -5.63 -0.44
N LEU A 258 -1.64 -5.72 0.83
CA LEU A 258 -0.33 -5.23 1.28
C LEU A 258 0.82 -5.90 0.51
N MET A 259 0.75 -7.22 0.36
CA MET A 259 1.72 -7.99 -0.41
C MET A 259 1.77 -7.52 -1.87
N TRP A 260 0.62 -7.39 -2.55
CA TRP A 260 0.58 -7.00 -3.96
C TRP A 260 1.01 -5.56 -4.20
N ARG A 261 0.69 -4.62 -3.29
CA ARG A 261 1.23 -3.24 -3.35
C ARG A 261 2.74 -3.23 -3.21
N ALA A 262 3.29 -3.99 -2.25
CA ALA A 262 4.73 -4.13 -2.08
C ALA A 262 5.40 -4.70 -3.34
N VAL A 263 4.82 -5.73 -3.98
CA VAL A 263 5.33 -6.26 -5.25
C VAL A 263 5.26 -5.22 -6.38
N HIS A 264 4.12 -4.53 -6.53
CA HIS A 264 3.92 -3.55 -7.59
C HIS A 264 4.89 -2.36 -7.49
N ARG A 265 5.16 -1.86 -6.28
CA ARG A 265 6.12 -0.76 -6.03
C ARG A 265 7.55 -1.09 -6.43
N GLN A 266 7.89 -2.37 -6.57
CA GLN A 266 9.19 -2.83 -7.07
C GLN A 266 9.24 -2.86 -8.62
N GLY A 267 8.20 -2.36 -9.30
CA GLY A 267 8.14 -2.22 -10.75
C GLY A 267 7.67 -3.47 -11.51
N TRP A 268 7.14 -4.48 -10.82
CA TRP A 268 6.60 -5.67 -11.47
C TRP A 268 5.26 -5.39 -12.14
N LYS A 269 5.09 -5.89 -13.38
CA LYS A 269 3.83 -5.81 -14.10
C LYS A 269 2.87 -6.92 -13.65
N PHE A 270 1.59 -6.58 -13.63
CA PHE A 270 0.51 -7.53 -13.35
C PHE A 270 -0.25 -7.82 -14.63
N ALA A 271 -0.48 -9.10 -14.92
CA ALA A 271 -1.26 -9.56 -16.07
C ALA A 271 -2.53 -10.28 -15.60
N ARG A 272 -3.46 -10.52 -16.53
CA ARG A 272 -4.74 -11.17 -16.24
C ARG A 272 -4.94 -12.41 -17.10
N SER A 273 -5.23 -13.53 -16.43
CA SER A 273 -5.57 -14.81 -17.04
C SER A 273 -7.09 -14.96 -17.24
N PRO A 274 -7.55 -15.66 -18.30
CA PRO A 274 -8.95 -16.05 -18.45
C PRO A 274 -9.38 -17.20 -17.52
N GLY A 275 -8.44 -17.88 -16.86
CA GLY A 275 -8.75 -18.91 -15.86
C GLY A 275 -9.64 -18.36 -14.73
N THR A 276 -10.27 -19.24 -13.97
CA THR A 276 -11.18 -18.83 -12.89
C THR A 276 -10.68 -19.29 -11.54
N TYR A 277 -10.53 -18.36 -10.59
CA TYR A 277 -10.35 -18.66 -9.18
C TYR A 277 -11.71 -18.68 -8.51
N ARG A 278 -12.05 -19.77 -7.83
CA ARG A 278 -13.35 -19.94 -7.19
C ARG A 278 -13.22 -19.63 -5.71
N TYR A 279 -13.89 -18.56 -5.29
CA TYR A 279 -13.84 -17.99 -3.94
C TYR A 279 -15.04 -18.44 -3.10
N ARG A 280 -14.82 -19.22 -2.05
CA ARG A 280 -15.92 -19.74 -1.23
C ARG A 280 -16.45 -18.66 -0.30
N LYS A 281 -17.78 -18.57 -0.21
CA LYS A 281 -18.48 -17.74 0.77
C LYS A 281 -19.20 -18.64 1.75
N HIS A 282 -18.97 -18.43 3.05
CA HIS A 282 -19.65 -19.14 4.14
C HIS A 282 -19.86 -18.21 5.36
N PRO A 283 -20.72 -18.56 6.34
CA PRO A 283 -21.12 -17.65 7.43
C PRO A 283 -19.97 -17.13 8.31
N THR A 284 -18.87 -17.88 8.36
CA THR A 284 -17.68 -17.58 9.16
C THR A 284 -16.50 -17.03 8.33
N SER A 285 -16.69 -16.71 7.04
CA SER A 285 -15.63 -16.10 6.23
C SER A 285 -15.22 -14.73 6.80
N VAL A 286 -13.92 -14.43 6.80
CA VAL A 286 -13.38 -13.13 7.25
C VAL A 286 -14.03 -11.95 6.53
N SER A 287 -14.25 -12.09 5.21
CA SER A 287 -14.92 -11.08 4.39
C SER A 287 -16.38 -10.82 4.80
N ALA A 288 -17.07 -11.80 5.39
CA ALA A 288 -18.40 -11.58 5.96
C ALA A 288 -18.32 -10.82 7.30
N GLY A 289 -17.22 -10.95 8.04
CA GLY A 289 -16.95 -10.17 9.26
C GLY A 289 -16.65 -8.71 8.97
N MET A 290 -15.81 -8.42 7.97
CA MET A 290 -15.44 -7.04 7.59
C MET A 290 -16.65 -6.16 7.23
N VAL A 291 -17.61 -6.72 6.47
CA VAL A 291 -18.86 -6.01 6.12
C VAL A 291 -19.68 -5.69 7.37
N ARG A 292 -19.72 -6.61 8.34
CA ARG A 292 -20.44 -6.42 9.62
C ARG A 292 -19.80 -5.31 10.45
N GLU A 293 -18.47 -5.25 10.48
CA GLU A 293 -17.70 -4.30 11.28
C GLU A 293 -17.53 -2.90 10.65
N ARG A 294 -17.95 -2.71 9.38
CA ARG A 294 -17.79 -1.45 8.63
C ARG A 294 -16.35 -0.94 8.63
N VAL A 295 -15.43 -1.84 8.31
CA VAL A 295 -13.99 -1.54 8.27
C VAL A 295 -13.71 -0.37 7.32
N SER A 296 -12.87 0.57 7.75
CA SER A 296 -12.50 1.72 6.93
C SER A 296 -11.44 1.35 5.89
N TYR A 297 -11.39 2.09 4.78
CA TYR A 297 -10.31 1.99 3.80
C TYR A 297 -8.91 1.99 4.42
N PHE A 298 -8.70 2.85 5.43
CA PHE A 298 -7.41 2.96 6.13
C PHE A 298 -6.99 1.62 6.78
N GLN A 299 -7.95 0.90 7.34
CA GLN A 299 -7.73 -0.40 7.97
C GLN A 299 -7.61 -1.52 6.92
N GLU A 300 -8.52 -1.54 5.94
CA GLU A 300 -8.53 -2.53 4.86
C GLU A 300 -7.20 -2.53 4.08
N ALA A 301 -6.72 -1.34 3.71
CA ALA A 301 -5.47 -1.14 2.99
C ALA A 301 -4.21 -1.21 3.87
N GLY A 302 -4.37 -1.34 5.20
CA GLY A 302 -3.24 -1.42 6.13
C GLY A 302 -2.37 -0.16 6.16
N LEU A 303 -2.95 1.03 5.96
CA LEU A 303 -2.18 2.28 5.84
C LEU A 303 -1.40 2.65 7.10
N GLY A 304 -1.79 2.13 8.27
CA GLY A 304 -1.05 2.33 9.53
C GLY A 304 0.32 1.64 9.58
N PHE A 305 0.67 0.85 8.56
CA PHE A 305 2.00 0.23 8.42
C PHE A 305 2.87 0.96 7.40
N GLU A 306 2.35 2.00 6.76
CA GLU A 306 3.08 2.75 5.75
C GLU A 306 4.02 3.77 6.39
N THR A 307 5.18 3.95 5.77
CA THR A 307 6.08 5.04 6.12
C THR A 307 5.65 6.33 5.41
N LEU A 308 5.81 7.46 6.09
CA LEU A 308 5.50 8.78 5.53
C LEU A 308 6.70 9.72 5.61
N THR A 309 6.79 10.63 4.65
CA THR A 309 7.70 11.76 4.67
C THR A 309 6.92 12.96 5.19
N LEU A 310 7.32 13.49 6.34
CA LEU A 310 6.79 14.74 6.87
C LEU A 310 7.74 15.87 6.47
N PHE A 311 7.34 16.68 5.49
CA PHE A 311 8.11 17.80 4.98
C PHE A 311 7.64 19.12 5.59
N LEU A 312 8.53 19.80 6.31
CA LEU A 312 8.27 21.06 6.99
C LEU A 312 9.04 22.20 6.33
N ALA A 313 8.32 23.19 5.78
CA ALA A 313 8.94 24.40 5.22
C ALA A 313 8.94 25.54 6.26
N LEU A 314 10.11 25.82 6.84
CA LEU A 314 10.25 26.79 7.93
C LEU A 314 10.87 28.09 7.44
N SER A 315 10.28 29.22 7.82
CA SER A 315 10.67 30.56 7.36
C SER A 315 11.30 31.45 8.42
N GLY A 316 11.56 30.92 9.63
CA GLY A 316 12.23 31.68 10.70
C GLY A 316 11.28 32.37 11.69
N ARG A 317 9.99 32.06 11.65
CA ARG A 317 8.99 32.63 12.55
C ARG A 317 9.14 32.09 13.97
N ASP A 318 9.92 32.78 14.79
CA ASP A 318 10.23 32.37 16.15
C ASP A 318 9.00 32.15 17.04
N ARG A 319 7.93 32.93 16.84
CA ARG A 319 6.68 32.80 17.60
C ARG A 319 5.97 31.45 17.42
N GLU A 320 6.16 30.79 16.28
CA GLU A 320 5.53 29.49 16.00
C GLU A 320 6.41 28.30 16.42
N PHE A 321 7.65 28.56 16.87
CA PHE A 321 8.61 27.50 17.17
C PHE A 321 8.10 26.55 18.25
N THR A 322 7.46 27.08 19.31
CA THR A 322 6.88 26.24 20.38
C THR A 322 5.81 25.29 19.83
N ARG A 323 4.86 25.82 19.05
CA ARG A 323 3.80 25.01 18.42
C ARG A 323 4.35 23.93 17.51
N LEU A 324 5.39 24.25 16.73
CA LEU A 324 6.08 23.27 15.90
C LEU A 324 6.67 22.14 16.73
N THR A 325 7.38 22.45 17.82
CA THR A 325 7.99 21.43 18.67
C THR A 325 6.96 20.58 19.42
N GLU A 326 5.82 21.17 19.80
CA GLU A 326 4.70 20.44 20.40
C GLU A 326 4.05 19.50 19.37
N PHE A 327 3.82 19.97 18.14
CA PHE A 327 3.32 19.13 17.06
C PHE A 327 4.23 17.92 16.81
N LEU A 328 5.54 18.16 16.62
CA LEU A 328 6.52 17.09 16.44
C LEU A 328 6.61 16.15 17.64
N ARG A 329 6.26 16.60 18.85
CA ARG A 329 6.23 15.75 20.04
C ARG A 329 4.97 14.89 20.10
N TYR A 330 3.80 15.49 19.87
CA TYR A 330 2.50 14.92 20.24
C TYR A 330 1.66 14.40 19.06
N GLN A 331 2.07 14.61 17.81
CA GLN A 331 1.42 13.94 16.68
C GLN A 331 1.43 12.41 16.88
N THR A 332 0.38 11.73 16.42
CA THR A 332 0.08 10.35 16.81
C THR A 332 0.63 9.27 15.87
N TRP A 333 1.19 9.63 14.72
CA TRP A 333 1.79 8.65 13.82
C TRP A 333 3.12 8.14 14.41
N PRO A 334 3.43 6.84 14.31
CA PRO A 334 4.67 6.29 14.85
C PRO A 334 5.91 7.03 14.33
N LYS A 335 6.75 7.53 15.27
CA LYS A 335 7.91 8.38 14.95
C LYS A 335 8.95 7.66 14.08
N ASP A 336 9.07 6.34 14.26
CA ASP A 336 9.93 5.43 13.52
C ASP A 336 9.43 5.15 12.09
N GLN A 337 8.15 5.40 11.81
CA GLN A 337 7.57 5.35 10.46
C GLN A 337 7.63 6.72 9.74
N ILE A 338 8.19 7.75 10.37
CA ILE A 338 8.29 9.09 9.78
C ILE A 338 9.72 9.41 9.38
N ARG A 339 9.89 9.71 8.08
CA ARG A 339 11.02 10.51 7.60
C ARG A 339 10.70 11.99 7.79
N LEU A 340 11.37 12.64 8.74
CA LEU A 340 11.19 14.06 9.02
C LEU A 340 12.14 14.91 8.16
N VAL A 341 11.61 15.72 7.25
CA VAL A 341 12.42 16.62 6.40
C VAL A 341 12.15 18.07 6.77
N ILE A 342 13.15 18.76 7.31
CA ILE A 342 13.10 20.18 7.62
C ILE A 342 13.78 20.98 6.50
N CYS A 343 13.02 21.87 5.85
CA CYS A 343 13.53 22.85 4.90
C CYS A 343 13.52 24.24 5.55
N ASP A 344 14.66 24.67 6.07
CA ASP A 344 14.89 25.98 6.66
C ASP A 344 15.21 27.02 5.57
N THR A 345 14.22 27.85 5.28
CA THR A 345 14.26 28.97 4.34
C THR A 345 14.49 30.32 5.00
N SER A 346 14.66 30.35 6.33
CA SER A 346 14.70 31.58 7.13
C SER A 346 15.89 32.49 6.80
N GLN A 347 17.01 31.90 6.36
CA GLN A 347 18.30 32.57 6.27
C GLN A 347 18.77 33.15 7.63
N ASN A 348 18.23 32.64 8.74
CA ASN A 348 18.54 33.06 10.11
C ASN A 348 19.41 32.01 10.81
N GLN A 349 20.62 32.41 11.23
CA GLN A 349 21.59 31.50 11.85
C GLN A 349 21.15 30.99 13.23
N SER A 350 20.56 31.85 14.07
CA SER A 350 20.13 31.47 15.43
C SER A 350 18.92 30.55 15.39
N PHE A 351 17.95 30.82 14.51
CA PHE A 351 16.81 29.95 14.27
C PHE A 351 17.24 28.55 13.82
N GLY A 352 18.12 28.47 12.82
CA GLY A 352 18.67 27.19 12.35
C GLY A 352 19.44 26.43 13.41
N ALA A 353 20.20 27.12 14.28
CA ALA A 353 20.91 26.48 15.39
C ALA A 353 19.95 25.84 16.41
N ARG A 354 18.85 26.53 16.74
CA ARG A 354 17.80 26.00 17.62
C ARG A 354 17.09 24.79 17.01
N LEU A 355 16.76 24.83 15.72
CA LEU A 355 16.17 23.68 15.02
C LEU A 355 17.06 22.45 15.07
N ARG A 356 18.34 22.59 14.75
CA ARG A 356 19.28 21.46 14.82
C ARG A 356 19.39 20.89 16.22
N LYS A 357 19.43 21.74 17.26
CA LYS A 357 19.40 21.28 18.66
C LYS A 357 18.13 20.50 18.98
N CYS A 358 16.98 20.93 18.46
CA CYS A 358 15.71 20.19 18.63
C CYS A 358 15.74 18.82 17.94
N LEU A 359 16.23 18.76 16.70
CA LEU A 359 16.29 17.53 15.91
C LEU A 359 17.23 16.48 16.51
N VAL A 360 18.38 16.90 17.04
CA VAL A 360 19.32 15.99 17.73
C VAL A 360 18.68 15.33 18.97
N ASN A 361 17.71 15.98 19.60
CA ASN A 361 17.04 15.48 20.81
C ASN A 361 15.61 14.99 20.54
N CYS A 362 15.22 14.80 19.27
CA CYS A 362 13.89 14.32 18.93
C CYS A 362 13.83 12.79 18.84
N GLU A 363 12.62 12.25 18.86
CA GLU A 363 12.37 10.80 18.82
C GLU A 363 12.34 10.23 17.39
N TYR A 364 12.45 11.07 16.37
CA TYR A 364 12.47 10.63 14.98
C TYR A 364 13.81 9.99 14.65
N SER A 365 13.80 8.74 14.19
CA SER A 365 15.01 8.00 13.83
C SER A 365 15.57 8.41 12.47
N ASP A 366 14.73 8.87 11.54
CA ASP A 366 15.12 9.34 10.22
C ASP A 366 14.73 10.81 10.01
N TRP A 367 15.69 11.72 10.17
CA TRP A 367 15.46 13.14 9.88
C TRP A 367 16.55 13.75 9.00
N ARG A 368 16.16 14.78 8.25
CA ARG A 368 17.05 15.59 7.39
C ARG A 368 16.79 17.07 7.63
N TYR A 369 17.85 17.86 7.67
CA TYR A 369 17.79 19.31 7.77
C TYR A 369 18.49 19.94 6.58
N TYR A 370 17.76 20.76 5.84
CA TYR A 370 18.26 21.52 4.70
C TYR A 370 18.10 23.00 4.96
N ARG A 371 19.19 23.75 4.77
CA ARG A 371 19.11 25.21 4.66
C ARG A 371 19.02 25.57 3.19
N GLN A 372 18.02 26.36 2.81
CA GLN A 372 17.78 26.73 1.42
C GLN A 372 17.37 28.19 1.30
N SER A 373 18.18 29.01 0.63
CA SER A 373 17.74 30.36 0.26
C SER A 373 16.77 30.26 -0.93
N VAL A 374 15.56 30.79 -0.74
CA VAL A 374 14.49 30.73 -1.75
C VAL A 374 14.10 32.10 -2.27
N GLY A 375 14.59 33.17 -1.64
CA GLY A 375 14.33 34.57 -1.96
C GLY A 375 15.02 35.48 -0.94
N PRO A 376 14.60 36.74 -0.80
CA PRO A 376 15.11 37.64 0.23
C PRO A 376 14.96 37.06 1.66
N PRO A 377 15.81 37.47 2.62
CA PRO A 377 15.64 37.10 4.03
C PRO A 377 14.25 37.51 4.55
N ASN A 378 13.66 36.70 5.43
CA ASN A 378 12.34 36.94 6.03
C ASN A 378 11.19 37.15 5.03
N LEU A 379 11.31 36.65 3.80
CA LEU A 379 10.30 36.80 2.74
C LEU A 379 8.89 36.37 3.20
N ALA A 380 8.78 35.42 4.12
CA ALA A 380 7.49 34.95 4.61
C ALA A 380 6.70 36.01 5.39
N ASP A 381 7.38 37.02 5.93
CA ASP A 381 6.81 38.08 6.77
C ASP A 381 6.65 39.41 6.03
N HIS A 382 7.04 39.47 4.75
CA HIS A 382 6.80 40.62 3.89
C HIS A 382 5.31 40.76 3.54
N ASP A 383 4.87 42.00 3.26
CA ASP A 383 3.51 42.30 2.83
C ASP A 383 3.16 41.60 1.51
N ARG A 384 2.10 40.79 1.52
CA ARG A 384 1.65 40.00 0.37
C ARG A 384 0.96 40.82 -0.71
N HIS A 385 0.57 42.05 -0.40
CA HIS A 385 -0.02 42.98 -1.35
C HIS A 385 1.03 43.73 -2.20
N ASP A 386 2.30 43.73 -1.77
CA ASP A 386 3.40 44.27 -2.59
C ASP A 386 3.72 43.35 -3.78
N ALA A 387 3.70 43.92 -4.98
CA ALA A 387 3.94 43.19 -6.23
C ALA A 387 5.33 42.55 -6.29
N LYS A 388 6.36 43.18 -5.69
CA LYS A 388 7.71 42.59 -5.64
C LYS A 388 7.75 41.38 -4.72
N THR A 389 7.14 41.47 -3.55
CA THR A 389 6.99 40.36 -2.60
C THR A 389 6.20 39.22 -3.21
N HIS A 390 5.09 39.51 -3.90
CA HIS A 390 4.30 38.50 -4.59
C HIS A 390 5.13 37.71 -5.61
N ARG A 391 5.92 38.40 -6.45
CA ARG A 391 6.85 37.76 -7.40
C ARG A 391 7.91 36.90 -6.71
N ASN A 392 8.49 37.38 -5.61
CA ASN A 392 9.49 36.61 -4.86
C ASN A 392 8.89 35.32 -4.27
N VAL A 393 7.66 35.37 -3.77
CA VAL A 393 6.96 34.20 -3.24
C VAL A 393 6.65 33.20 -4.34
N GLN A 394 6.20 33.67 -5.51
CA GLN A 394 5.94 32.81 -6.67
C GLN A 394 7.18 32.05 -7.13
N VAL A 395 8.38 32.60 -6.93
CA VAL A 395 9.65 31.91 -7.20
C VAL A 395 10.09 31.01 -6.04
N ALA A 396 9.83 31.42 -4.80
CA ALA A 396 10.20 30.66 -3.62
C ALA A 396 9.43 29.35 -3.47
N MET A 397 8.12 29.35 -3.71
CA MET A 397 7.26 28.18 -3.51
C MET A 397 7.67 26.96 -4.38
N PRO A 398 7.88 27.10 -5.71
CA PRO A 398 8.39 26.00 -6.52
C PRO A 398 9.72 25.46 -6.02
N ARG A 399 10.65 26.32 -5.56
CA ARG A 399 11.95 25.87 -5.02
C ARG A 399 11.78 25.02 -3.75
N ILE A 400 10.81 25.36 -2.90
CA ILE A 400 10.49 24.60 -1.69
C ILE A 400 9.88 23.25 -2.08
N TYR A 401 8.88 23.23 -2.97
CA TYR A 401 8.23 21.97 -3.36
C TYR A 401 9.10 21.06 -4.23
N SER A 402 9.99 21.62 -5.06
CA SER A 402 11.03 20.84 -5.72
C SER A 402 12.02 20.22 -4.72
N ARG A 403 12.23 20.83 -3.55
CA ARG A 403 12.94 20.15 -2.46
C ARG A 403 12.07 19.05 -1.86
N ALA A 404 10.81 19.33 -1.53
CA ALA A 404 9.90 18.32 -0.98
C ALA A 404 9.84 17.05 -1.84
N ILE A 405 9.70 17.19 -3.16
CA ILE A 405 9.66 16.05 -4.10
C ILE A 405 10.99 15.30 -4.15
N ARG A 406 12.14 16.00 -4.11
CA ARG A 406 13.46 15.35 -4.14
C ARG A 406 13.78 14.59 -2.84
N GLU A 407 13.25 15.07 -1.73
CA GLU A 407 13.49 14.46 -0.40
C GLU A 407 12.35 13.54 0.04
N ALA A 408 11.24 13.54 -0.69
CA ALA A 408 10.21 12.51 -0.57
C ALA A 408 10.88 11.18 -0.90
N GLY A 409 11.00 10.32 0.10
CA GLY A 409 11.53 8.97 -0.13
C GLY A 409 10.66 7.92 0.55
N THR A 410 9.37 8.23 0.61
CA THR A 410 8.28 7.34 0.95
C THR A 410 7.14 7.64 -0.02
N GLU A 411 6.21 6.69 -0.18
CA GLU A 411 5.05 6.86 -1.05
C GLU A 411 4.12 7.99 -0.60
N TYR A 412 4.04 8.22 0.71
CA TYR A 412 3.19 9.25 1.31
C TYR A 412 4.01 10.47 1.70
N LEU A 413 3.63 11.63 1.20
CA LEU A 413 4.23 12.92 1.54
C LEU A 413 3.20 13.82 2.23
N TRP A 414 3.47 14.16 3.49
CA TRP A 414 2.74 15.17 4.24
C TRP A 414 3.54 16.48 4.24
N ILE A 415 3.01 17.51 3.59
CA ILE A 415 3.62 18.85 3.53
C ILE A 415 2.94 19.75 4.56
N LEU A 416 3.74 20.42 5.40
CA LEU A 416 3.28 21.40 6.38
C LEU A 416 4.07 22.72 6.28
#